data_AF-A0A2U8QH20-F1
#
_entry.id   AF-A0A2U8QH20-F1
#
_cell.length_a   1.000
_cell.length_b   1.000
_cell.length_c   1.000
_cell.angle_alpha   90.00
_cell.angle_beta   90.00
_cell.angle_gamma   90.00
#
_symmetry.space_group_name_H-M   'P 1'
#
loop_
_entity.id
_entity.type
_entity.pdbx_description
1 polymer ?
#
loop_
_entity_poly.entity_id
_entity_poly.type
_entity_poly.pdbx_seq_one_letter_code
_entity_poly.pdbx_strand_id
1 'polypeptide(L)' 'MSATSGDGGSAAGSAGSPSAATRTLTMRGSRIDSRELFAAEREIIIAHGEDSYRLRLTSQNKLILTK' A
#
# COMPACT_ATOMS: atom_id res chain seq x y z
N MET A 1 54.86 1.24 -4.13
CA MET A 1 53.98 2.11 -3.33
C MET A 1 52.62 2.11 -4.01
N SER A 2 51.65 1.39 -3.47
CA SER A 2 50.31 1.24 -4.08
C SER A 2 49.28 1.50 -2.99
N ALA A 3 48.71 2.70 -3.00
CA ALA A 3 47.52 3.03 -2.24
C ALA A 3 46.56 3.70 -3.22
N THR A 4 45.58 2.94 -3.71
CA THR A 4 44.37 3.54 -4.25
C THR A 4 43.29 3.37 -3.20
N SER A 5 42.99 4.50 -2.57
CA SER A 5 41.87 4.70 -1.68
C SER A 5 40.57 4.47 -2.47
N GLY A 6 39.78 3.50 -2.04
CA GLY A 6 38.41 3.31 -2.50
C GLY A 6 37.46 3.65 -1.37
N ASP A 7 37.07 4.92 -1.28
CA ASP A 7 35.93 5.35 -0.45
C ASP A 7 34.65 4.89 -1.15
N GLY A 8 34.02 3.85 -0.59
CA GLY A 8 32.75 3.33 -1.05
C GLY A 8 31.63 3.84 -0.16
N GLY A 9 31.16 5.06 -0.43
CA GLY A 9 29.98 5.65 0.19
C GLY A 9 28.77 4.74 0.03
N SER A 10 28.38 4.08 1.13
CA SER A 10 27.19 3.24 1.19
C SER A 10 25.96 4.13 1.29
N ALA A 11 25.36 4.43 0.13
CA ALA A 11 24.02 4.99 0.04
C ALA A 11 23.02 3.97 0.59
N ALA A 12 22.76 4.04 1.89
CA ALA A 12 21.69 3.29 2.54
C ALA A 12 20.38 3.59 1.81
N GLY A 13 19.74 2.52 1.31
CA GLY A 13 18.60 2.57 0.44
C GLY A 13 17.51 3.47 1.02
N SER A 14 17.05 4.42 0.19
CA SER A 14 15.73 5.00 0.37
C SER A 14 14.73 3.85 0.32
N ALA A 15 14.33 3.39 1.49
CA ALA A 15 13.12 2.61 1.67
C ALA A 15 12.00 3.48 1.10
N GLY A 16 11.66 3.23 -0.16
CA GLY A 16 10.62 3.93 -0.87
C GLY A 16 9.37 3.81 -0.03
N SER A 17 9.00 4.90 0.63
CA SER A 17 7.64 5.09 1.12
C SER A 17 6.71 4.65 0.00
N PRO A 18 5.59 3.95 0.29
CA PRO A 18 4.62 3.59 -0.73
C PRO A 18 4.04 4.90 -1.28
N SER A 19 4.75 5.47 -2.26
CA SER A 19 4.35 6.62 -3.03
C SER A 19 3.06 6.20 -3.67
N ALA A 20 1.97 6.88 -3.30
CA ALA A 20 0.58 6.62 -3.65
C ALA A 20 0.44 6.07 -5.08
N ALA A 21 0.63 4.77 -5.22
CA ALA A 21 0.70 4.12 -6.51
C ALA A 21 -0.76 3.99 -6.94
N THR A 22 -1.14 4.75 -7.96
CA THR A 22 -2.48 4.65 -8.52
C THR A 22 -2.68 3.22 -8.99
N ARG A 23 -3.63 2.52 -8.37
CA ARG A 23 -3.91 1.13 -8.64
C ARG A 23 -5.24 1.00 -9.35
N THR A 24 -5.27 0.18 -10.40
CA THR A 24 -6.50 -0.16 -11.10
C THR A 24 -7.07 -1.45 -10.52
N LEU A 25 -8.37 -1.47 -10.21
CA LEU A 25 -9.11 -2.63 -9.74
C LEU A 25 -10.22 -2.94 -10.74
N THR A 26 -10.42 -4.21 -11.05
CA THR A 26 -11.48 -4.62 -11.97
C THR A 26 -12.78 -4.85 -11.18
N MET A 27 -13.84 -4.12 -11.51
CA MET A 27 -15.18 -4.40 -11.01
C MET A 27 -15.89 -5.41 -11.92
N ARG A 28 -16.41 -6.50 -11.35
CA ARG A 28 -17.27 -7.43 -12.08
C ARG A 28 -18.73 -7.14 -11.71
N GLY A 29 -19.39 -6.34 -12.55
CA GLY A 29 -20.71 -5.79 -12.23
C GLY A 29 -20.61 -4.87 -11.02
N SER A 30 -21.37 -5.18 -9.96
CA SER A 30 -21.35 -4.43 -8.69
C SER A 30 -20.47 -5.10 -7.61
N ARG A 31 -19.52 -5.96 -8.00
CA ARG A 31 -18.66 -6.71 -7.07
C ARG A 31 -17.18 -6.43 -7.33
N ILE A 32 -16.42 -6.31 -6.25
CA ILE A 32 -14.96 -6.24 -6.24
C ILE A 32 -14.47 -7.41 -5.38
N ASP A 33 -13.40 -8.08 -5.83
CA ASP A 33 -12.76 -9.11 -5.01
C ASP A 33 -11.93 -8.46 -3.90
N SER A 34 -12.20 -8.83 -2.65
CA SER A 34 -11.48 -8.24 -1.50
C SER A 34 -10.01 -8.62 -1.49
N ARG A 35 -9.62 -9.78 -2.03
CA ARG A 35 -8.21 -10.18 -2.10
C ARG A 35 -7.47 -9.28 -3.07
N GLU A 36 -8.11 -8.93 -4.19
CA GLU A 36 -7.55 -7.92 -5.08
C GLU A 36 -7.49 -6.57 -4.36
N LEU A 37 -8.56 -6.10 -3.74
CA LEU A 37 -8.58 -4.80 -3.06
C LEU A 37 -7.49 -4.69 -1.97
N PHE A 38 -7.27 -5.74 -1.16
CA PHE A 38 -6.26 -5.78 -0.10
C PHE A 38 -4.92 -6.43 -0.48
N ALA A 39 -4.63 -6.59 -1.79
CA ALA A 39 -3.39 -7.26 -2.23
C ALA A 39 -2.12 -6.46 -1.90
N ALA A 40 -2.21 -5.12 -1.92
CA ALA A 40 -1.10 -4.24 -1.59
C ALA A 40 -1.07 -3.90 -0.10
N GLU A 41 -2.22 -3.52 0.46
CA GLU A 41 -2.37 -3.11 1.85
C GLU A 41 -3.60 -3.78 2.47
N ARG A 42 -3.61 -3.98 3.79
CA ARG A 42 -4.74 -4.61 4.51
C ARG A 42 -5.80 -3.61 4.99
N GLU A 43 -5.66 -2.36 4.58
CA GLU A 43 -6.54 -1.24 4.91
C GLU A 43 -6.64 -0.31 3.70
N ILE A 44 -7.81 0.23 3.43
CA ILE A 44 -8.02 1.28 2.44
C ILE A 44 -8.86 2.41 3.05
N ILE A 45 -8.66 3.62 2.53
CA ILE A 45 -9.48 4.78 2.88
C ILE A 45 -10.45 5.04 1.73
N ILE A 46 -11.73 5.15 2.07
CA ILE A 46 -12.82 5.49 1.17
C ILE A 46 -13.26 6.91 1.54
N ALA A 47 -12.87 7.89 0.72
CA ALA A 47 -13.42 9.24 0.84
C ALA A 47 -14.89 9.23 0.37
N HIS A 48 -15.79 9.64 1.24
CA HIS A 48 -17.22 9.73 0.96
C HIS A 48 -17.76 11.07 1.46
N GLY A 49 -17.94 12.01 0.53
CA GLY A 49 -18.25 13.40 0.85
C GLY A 49 -17.08 14.07 1.57
N GLU A 50 -17.35 14.64 2.74
CA GLU A 50 -16.34 15.23 3.63
C GLU A 50 -15.77 14.22 4.64
N ASP A 51 -16.39 13.04 4.72
CA ASP A 51 -15.99 11.97 5.62
C ASP A 51 -15.02 11.00 4.95
N SER A 52 -14.12 10.45 5.75
CA SER A 52 -13.23 9.36 5.34
C SER A 52 -13.62 8.10 6.08
N TYR A 53 -13.90 7.03 5.36
CA TYR A 53 -14.15 5.72 5.94
C TYR A 53 -12.92 4.85 5.77
N ARG A 54 -12.64 3.97 6.72
CA ARG A 54 -11.54 3.01 6.65
C ARG A 54 -12.13 1.62 6.51
N LEU A 55 -11.90 0.98 5.37
CA LEU A 55 -12.23 -0.42 5.17
C LEU A 55 -10.98 -1.25 5.43
N ARG A 56 -11.05 -2.16 6.40
CA ARG A 56 -9.92 -3.01 6.79
C ARG A 56 -10.28 -4.49 6.72
N LEU A 57 -9.30 -5.31 6.31
CA LEU A 57 -9.37 -6.76 6.40
C LEU A 57 -8.85 -7.23 7.76
N THR A 58 -9.69 -7.94 8.50
CA THR A 58 -9.32 -8.57 9.78
C THR A 58 -8.64 -9.91 9.57
N SER A 59 -7.93 -10.42 10.59
CA SER A 59 -7.32 -11.75 10.55
C SER A 59 -8.32 -12.90 10.43
N GLN A 60 -9.61 -12.65 10.69
CA GLN A 60 -10.71 -13.60 10.48
C GLN A 60 -11.27 -13.57 9.05
N ASN A 61 -10.57 -12.94 8.11
CA ASN A 61 -11.02 -12.70 6.73
C ASN A 61 -12.35 -11.92 6.64
N LYS A 62 -12.77 -11.23 7.71
CA LYS A 62 -13.93 -10.33 7.72
C LYS A 62 -13.50 -8.91 7.38
N LEU A 63 -14.35 -8.22 6.65
CA LEU A 63 -14.20 -6.80 6.32
C LEU A 63 -14.88 -5.97 7.42
N ILE A 64 -14.18 -4.96 7.91
CA ILE A 64 -14.73 -3.97 8.84
C ILE A 64 -14.66 -2.60 8.18
N LEU A 65 -15.76 -1.85 8.22
CA LEU A 65 -15.81 -0.46 7.82
C LEU A 65 -15.90 0.38 9.09
N THR A 66 -14.95 1.28 9.28
CA THR A 66 -14.98 2.27 10.35
C THR A 66 -15.03 3.67 9.73
N LYS A 67 -15.51 4.64 10.50
CA LYS A 67 -15.35 6.06 10.20
C LYS A 67 -14.02 6.54 10.78
#